data_AF-A0AAV3YDB9-F1
#
_entry.id   AF-A0AAV3YDB9-F1
#
_cell.length_a   1.000
_cell.length_b   1.000
_cell.length_c   1.000
_cell.angle_alpha   90.00
_cell.angle_beta   90.00
_cell.angle_gamma   90.00
#
_symmetry.space_group_name_H-M   'P 1'
#
loop_
_entity.id
_entity.type
_entity.pdbx_description
1 polymer ?
#
loop_
_entity_poly.entity_id
_entity_poly.type
_entity_poly.pdbx_seq_one_letter_code
_entity_poly.pdbx_strand_id
1 'polypeptide(L)'
;MIRHAMCVVKQAVHHLNSGQVPVLTLDQPLFAIAKQFQWNWPNDYGEDKFVMLLGGLHLEMASLATIGDLLDGSGWTHALTQANIATPGTAESFLKTTHVTRTRHAHQVTASALSVLLHTAYDAYSCEESEPKSFDEWCVN
;
A
#
# COMPACT_ATOMS: atom_id res chain seq x y z
N MET A 1 -25.64 3.52 -11.08
CA MET A 1 -24.71 2.75 -10.22
C MET A 1 -23.57 3.62 -9.70
N ILE A 2 -22.70 4.19 -10.55
CA ILE A 2 -21.51 4.95 -10.10
C ILE A 2 -21.83 6.18 -9.25
N ARG A 3 -22.87 6.96 -9.59
CA ARG A 3 -23.31 8.10 -8.77
C ARG A 3 -23.68 7.70 -7.34
N HIS A 4 -24.36 6.55 -7.19
CA HIS A 4 -24.71 6.04 -5.87
C HIS A 4 -23.44 5.63 -5.09
N ALA A 5 -22.50 4.93 -5.74
CA ALA A 5 -21.22 4.59 -5.14
C ALA A 5 -20.45 5.84 -4.67
N MET A 6 -20.41 6.90 -5.49
CA MET A 6 -19.81 8.19 -5.11
C MET A 6 -20.49 8.80 -3.88
N CYS A 7 -21.82 8.77 -3.78
CA CYS A 7 -22.53 9.24 -2.59
C CYS A 7 -22.18 8.42 -1.34
N VAL A 8 -22.13 7.09 -1.46
CA VAL A 8 -21.76 6.20 -0.34
C VAL A 8 -20.33 6.47 0.12
N VAL A 9 -19.37 6.60 -0.81
CA VAL A 9 -17.98 6.93 -0.48
C VAL A 9 -17.88 8.30 0.20
N LYS A 10 -18.61 9.31 -0.28
CA LYS A 10 -18.66 10.64 0.34
C LYS A 10 -19.17 10.56 1.78
N GLN A 11 -20.23 9.80 2.02
CA GLN A 11 -20.80 9.60 3.36
C GLN A 11 -19.84 8.85 4.28
N ALA A 12 -19.19 7.79 3.78
CA ALA A 12 -18.20 7.04 4.54
C ALA A 12 -17.00 7.91 4.94
N VAL A 13 -16.47 8.71 4.02
CA VAL A 13 -15.36 9.63 4.29
C VAL A 13 -15.80 10.73 5.26
N HIS A 14 -16.99 11.30 5.10
CA HIS A 14 -17.51 12.29 6.05
C HIS A 14 -17.64 11.71 7.48
N HIS A 15 -18.06 10.45 7.60
CA HIS A 15 -18.21 9.78 8.89
C HIS A 15 -16.86 9.42 9.53
N LEU A 16 -15.93 8.83 8.77
CA LEU A 16 -14.65 8.32 9.30
C LEU A 16 -13.55 9.40 9.37
N ASN A 17 -13.57 10.36 8.43
CA ASN A 17 -12.51 11.34 8.22
C ASN A 17 -13.11 12.71 7.82
N SER A 18 -13.93 13.29 8.71
CA SER A 18 -14.60 14.56 8.43
C SER A 18 -13.62 15.66 8.01
N GLY A 19 -13.97 16.37 6.93
CA GLY A 19 -13.13 17.41 6.34
C GLY A 19 -12.16 16.94 5.25
N GLN A 20 -11.95 15.64 5.09
CA GLN A 20 -11.13 15.12 3.98
C GLN A 20 -11.93 15.03 2.67
N VAL A 21 -11.25 15.28 1.56
CA VAL A 21 -11.81 15.08 0.21
C VAL A 21 -11.81 13.58 -0.09
N PRO A 22 -12.95 12.98 -0.44
CA PRO A 22 -13.01 11.56 -0.78
C PRO A 22 -12.20 11.26 -2.05
N VAL A 23 -11.46 10.15 -2.00
CA VAL A 23 -10.70 9.60 -3.13
C VAL A 23 -11.39 8.34 -3.63
N LEU A 24 -11.61 8.24 -4.94
CA LEU A 24 -12.22 7.08 -5.57
C LEU A 24 -11.35 6.57 -6.72
N THR A 25 -10.93 5.31 -6.62
CA THR A 25 -10.15 4.64 -7.67
C THR A 25 -11.09 3.87 -8.60
N LEU A 26 -10.94 4.06 -9.91
CA LEU A 26 -11.84 3.48 -10.91
C LEU A 26 -11.07 2.86 -12.07
N ASP A 27 -11.62 1.81 -12.68
CA ASP A 27 -11.16 1.33 -13.98
C ASP A 27 -11.48 2.34 -15.09
N GLN A 28 -10.93 2.11 -16.29
CA GLN A 28 -11.05 3.08 -17.39
C GLN A 28 -12.51 3.41 -17.75
N PRO A 29 -13.44 2.44 -17.92
CA PRO A 29 -14.83 2.76 -18.24
C PRO A 29 -15.54 3.54 -17.13
N LEU A 30 -15.37 3.15 -15.86
CA LEU A 30 -16.03 3.84 -14.75
C LEU A 30 -15.43 5.21 -14.49
N PHE A 31 -14.12 5.38 -14.70
CA PHE A 31 -13.44 6.67 -14.59
C PHE A 31 -14.02 7.68 -15.58
N ALA A 32 -14.20 7.27 -16.85
CA ALA A 32 -14.79 8.14 -17.87
C ALA A 32 -16.20 8.61 -17.46
N ILE A 33 -17.04 7.71 -16.94
CA ILE A 33 -18.38 8.06 -16.45
C ILE A 33 -18.29 8.98 -15.23
N ALA A 34 -17.38 8.72 -14.28
CA ALA A 34 -17.19 9.57 -13.10
C ALA A 34 -16.74 10.99 -13.47
N LYS A 35 -15.87 11.15 -14.47
CA LYS A 35 -15.49 12.47 -14.99
C LYS A 35 -16.68 13.22 -15.61
N GLN A 36 -17.56 12.54 -16.33
CA GLN A 36 -18.80 13.15 -16.80
C GLN A 36 -19.66 13.67 -15.64
N PHE A 37 -19.71 12.95 -14.50
CA PHE A 37 -20.38 13.46 -13.31
C PHE A 37 -19.71 14.72 -12.75
N GLN A 38 -18.37 14.75 -12.67
CA GLN A 38 -17.66 15.94 -12.19
C GLN A 38 -17.91 17.16 -13.09
N TRP A 39 -17.96 16.98 -14.40
CA TRP A 39 -18.19 18.06 -15.36
C TRP A 39 -19.63 18.55 -15.40
N ASN A 40 -20.61 17.66 -15.31
CA ASN A 40 -22.03 18.02 -15.40
C ASN A 40 -22.57 18.58 -14.07
N TRP A 41 -21.99 18.20 -12.93
CA TRP A 41 -22.45 18.61 -11.59
C TRP A 41 -21.26 19.00 -10.69
N PRO A 42 -20.54 20.09 -11.04
CA PRO A 42 -19.32 20.50 -10.33
C PRO A 42 -19.56 20.89 -8.87
N ASN A 43 -20.73 21.41 -8.53
CA ASN A 43 -21.06 21.79 -7.15
C ASN A 43 -21.13 20.58 -6.20
N ASP A 44 -21.55 19.42 -6.71
CA ASP A 44 -21.75 18.21 -5.91
C ASP A 44 -20.55 17.25 -5.97
N TYR A 45 -19.90 17.18 -7.13
CA TYR A 45 -18.88 16.18 -7.49
C TYR A 45 -17.63 16.77 -8.15
N GLY A 46 -17.44 18.08 -8.13
CA GLY A 46 -16.26 18.74 -8.69
C GLY A 46 -14.93 18.21 -8.14
N GLU A 47 -13.83 18.62 -8.74
CA GLU A 47 -12.49 18.13 -8.37
C GLU A 47 -12.07 18.53 -6.95
N ASP A 48 -12.64 19.62 -6.41
CA ASP A 48 -12.52 20.02 -5.01
C ASP A 48 -13.41 19.20 -4.06
N LYS A 49 -14.39 18.46 -4.60
CA LYS A 49 -15.32 17.60 -3.83
C LYS A 49 -14.98 16.12 -3.89
N PHE A 50 -14.24 15.70 -4.92
CA PHE A 50 -13.87 14.31 -5.16
C PHE A 50 -12.59 14.22 -5.99
N VAL A 51 -11.64 13.41 -5.52
CA VAL A 51 -10.48 13.02 -6.31
C VAL A 51 -10.77 11.69 -7.00
N MET A 52 -10.82 11.70 -8.32
CA MET A 52 -10.95 10.48 -9.13
C MET A 52 -9.56 10.02 -9.56
N LEU A 53 -9.19 8.79 -9.21
CA LEU A 53 -7.92 8.18 -9.62
C LEU A 53 -8.16 7.04 -10.62
N LEU A 54 -7.54 7.15 -11.79
CA LEU A 54 -7.61 6.11 -12.81
C LEU A 54 -6.70 4.93 -12.46
N GLY A 55 -7.24 3.71 -12.50
CA GLY A 55 -6.46 2.47 -12.47
C GLY A 55 -5.77 2.17 -11.14
N GLY A 56 -6.26 2.68 -10.00
CA GLY A 56 -5.60 2.54 -8.70
C GLY A 56 -5.23 1.09 -8.33
N LEU A 57 -6.09 0.11 -8.63
CA LEU A 57 -5.78 -1.31 -8.41
C LEU A 57 -4.60 -1.80 -9.25
N HIS A 58 -4.54 -1.41 -10.53
CA HIS A 58 -3.44 -1.81 -11.42
C HIS A 58 -2.13 -1.10 -11.07
N LEU A 59 -2.20 0.15 -10.60
CA LEU A 59 -1.03 0.87 -10.07
C LEU A 59 -0.47 0.16 -8.84
N GLU A 60 -1.34 -0.26 -7.91
CA GLU A 60 -0.94 -1.07 -6.77
C GLU A 60 -0.30 -2.38 -7.22
N MET A 61 -0.95 -3.13 -8.12
CA MET A 61 -0.41 -4.38 -8.66
C MET A 61 0.97 -4.21 -9.25
N ALA A 62 1.17 -3.18 -10.07
CA ALA A 62 2.46 -2.87 -10.68
C ALA A 62 3.50 -2.55 -9.61
N SER A 63 3.16 -1.72 -8.62
CA SER A 63 4.08 -1.38 -7.53
C SER A 63 4.52 -2.59 -6.71
N LEU A 64 3.57 -3.46 -6.35
CA LEU A 64 3.85 -4.69 -5.59
C LEU A 64 4.69 -5.66 -6.42
N ALA A 65 4.40 -5.81 -7.72
CA ALA A 65 5.19 -6.65 -8.61
C ALA A 65 6.63 -6.13 -8.73
N THR A 66 6.84 -4.82 -8.85
CA THR A 66 8.19 -4.23 -8.87
C THR A 66 8.96 -4.48 -7.57
N ILE A 67 8.29 -4.41 -6.42
CA ILE A 67 8.92 -4.80 -5.14
C ILE A 67 9.20 -6.30 -5.13
N GLY A 68 8.30 -7.13 -5.67
CA GLY A 68 8.50 -8.55 -5.87
C GLY A 68 9.75 -8.87 -6.68
N ASP A 69 9.95 -8.20 -7.83
CA ASP A 69 11.14 -8.34 -8.66
C ASP A 69 12.43 -7.98 -7.90
N LEU A 70 12.39 -6.96 -7.04
CA LEU A 70 13.53 -6.59 -6.17
C LEU A 70 13.83 -7.67 -5.11
N LEU A 71 12.80 -8.34 -4.61
CA LEU A 71 12.92 -9.38 -3.59
C LEU A 71 13.18 -10.78 -4.18
N ASP A 72 13.08 -10.95 -5.50
CA ASP A 72 13.36 -12.23 -6.14
C ASP A 72 14.83 -12.64 -5.91
N GLY A 73 15.03 -13.91 -5.53
CA GLY A 73 16.35 -14.43 -5.16
C GLY A 73 16.91 -13.95 -3.81
N SER A 74 16.26 -13.03 -3.09
CA SER A 74 16.72 -12.53 -1.77
C SER A 74 16.54 -13.52 -0.62
N GLY A 75 15.83 -14.64 -0.87
CA GLY A 75 15.38 -15.57 0.16
C GLY A 75 14.09 -15.15 0.86
N TRP A 76 13.46 -14.05 0.45
CA TRP A 76 12.20 -13.56 1.02
C TRP A 76 11.08 -14.60 1.05
N THR A 77 10.83 -15.30 -0.07
CA THR A 77 9.78 -16.34 -0.14
C THR A 77 10.07 -17.52 0.78
N HIS A 78 11.35 -17.85 0.97
CA HIS A 78 11.79 -18.86 1.93
C HIS A 78 11.54 -18.40 3.38
N ALA A 79 11.88 -17.15 3.72
CA ALA A 79 11.63 -16.60 5.04
C ALA A 79 10.13 -16.61 5.39
N LEU A 80 9.26 -16.23 4.45
CA LEU A 80 7.80 -16.31 4.63
C LEU A 80 7.31 -17.75 4.85
N THR A 81 7.90 -18.69 4.13
CA THR A 81 7.58 -20.12 4.25
C THR A 81 8.01 -20.68 5.60
N GLN A 82 9.25 -20.43 6.02
CA GLN A 82 9.78 -20.90 7.31
C GLN A 82 9.05 -20.28 8.50
N ALA A 83 8.61 -19.02 8.38
CA ALA A 83 7.79 -18.35 9.38
C ALA A 83 6.33 -18.81 9.41
N ASN A 84 5.93 -19.79 8.57
CA ASN A 84 4.54 -20.26 8.41
C ASN A 84 3.53 -19.15 8.03
N ILE A 85 3.99 -18.09 7.35
CA ILE A 85 3.12 -17.01 6.86
C ILE A 85 2.36 -17.48 5.61
N ALA A 86 3.02 -18.25 4.75
CA ALA A 86 2.47 -18.76 3.51
C ALA A 86 3.08 -20.12 3.16
N THR A 87 2.35 -20.94 2.39
CA THR A 87 2.92 -22.15 1.78
C THR A 87 3.90 -21.76 0.66
N PRO A 88 4.86 -22.63 0.28
CA PRO A 88 5.86 -22.29 -0.74
C PRO A 88 5.25 -21.72 -2.03
N GLY A 89 4.23 -22.39 -2.59
CA GLY A 89 3.56 -21.91 -3.80
C GLY A 89 2.80 -20.59 -3.61
N THR A 90 2.29 -20.33 -2.42
CA THR A 90 1.64 -19.05 -2.10
C THR A 90 2.67 -17.93 -1.96
N ALA A 91 3.80 -18.19 -1.30
CA ALA A 91 4.89 -17.23 -1.15
C ALA A 91 5.47 -16.82 -2.51
N GLU A 92 5.69 -17.79 -3.41
CA GLU A 92 6.12 -17.52 -4.80
C GLU A 92 5.09 -16.67 -5.57
N SER A 93 3.80 -16.84 -5.32
CA SER A 93 2.75 -16.03 -5.97
C SER A 93 2.80 -14.54 -5.57
N PHE A 94 3.42 -14.20 -4.44
CA PHE A 94 3.54 -12.81 -3.98
C PHE A 94 4.56 -12.03 -4.81
N LEU A 95 5.62 -12.67 -5.32
CA LEU A 95 6.58 -12.02 -6.23
C LEU A 95 5.87 -11.44 -7.47
N LYS A 96 4.84 -12.14 -7.97
CA LYS A 96 4.10 -11.76 -9.18
C LYS A 96 2.77 -11.07 -8.91
N THR A 97 2.46 -10.78 -7.65
CA THR A 97 1.19 -10.15 -7.23
C THR A 97 -0.07 -10.83 -7.83
N THR A 98 -0.12 -12.17 -7.80
CA THR A 98 -1.31 -12.90 -8.30
C THR A 98 -2.56 -12.61 -7.45
N HIS A 99 -2.36 -12.33 -6.16
CA HIS A 99 -3.42 -11.96 -5.22
C HIS A 99 -3.05 -10.68 -4.47
N VAL A 100 -3.57 -9.54 -4.94
CA VAL A 100 -3.22 -8.19 -4.43
C VAL A 100 -3.32 -8.09 -2.91
N THR A 101 -4.47 -8.45 -2.32
CA THR A 101 -4.67 -8.34 -0.87
C THR A 101 -3.67 -9.17 -0.06
N ARG A 102 -3.40 -10.41 -0.48
CA ARG A 102 -2.45 -11.29 0.22
C ARG A 102 -1.01 -10.82 0.03
N THR A 103 -0.67 -10.37 -1.17
CA THR A 103 0.66 -9.84 -1.49
C THR A 103 0.94 -8.58 -0.70
N ARG A 104 -0.01 -7.63 -0.67
CA ARG A 104 0.06 -6.42 0.16
C ARG A 104 0.29 -6.77 1.63
N HIS A 105 -0.48 -7.73 2.17
CA HIS A 105 -0.32 -8.16 3.55
C HIS A 105 1.07 -8.75 3.81
N ALA A 106 1.58 -9.60 2.92
CA ALA A 106 2.91 -10.17 3.04
C ALA A 106 4.01 -9.09 3.06
N HIS A 107 3.93 -8.08 2.19
CA HIS A 107 4.86 -6.95 2.22
C HIS A 107 4.73 -6.12 3.52
N GLN A 108 3.52 -5.89 4.02
CA GLN A 108 3.31 -5.17 5.29
C GLN A 108 3.90 -5.92 6.49
N VAL A 109 3.69 -7.24 6.56
CA VAL A 109 4.30 -8.09 7.59
C VAL A 109 5.82 -8.06 7.48
N THR A 110 6.34 -8.16 6.26
CA THR A 110 7.79 -8.09 6.00
C THR A 110 8.38 -6.76 6.44
N ALA A 111 7.78 -5.64 6.05
CA ALA A 111 8.24 -4.31 6.45
C ALA A 111 8.22 -4.11 7.97
N SER A 112 7.17 -4.59 8.63
CA SER A 112 7.06 -4.54 10.09
C SER A 112 8.14 -5.39 10.77
N ALA A 113 8.35 -6.62 10.29
CA ALA A 113 9.37 -7.51 10.82
C ALA A 113 10.78 -6.94 10.63
N LEU A 114 11.10 -6.41 9.45
CA LEU A 114 12.39 -5.77 9.17
C LEU A 114 12.62 -4.53 10.03
N SER A 115 11.59 -3.70 10.24
CA SER A 115 11.68 -2.53 11.13
C SER A 115 12.00 -2.93 12.57
N VAL A 116 11.33 -3.96 13.10
CA VAL A 116 11.62 -4.49 14.45
C VAL A 116 13.05 -5.03 14.54
N LEU A 117 13.50 -5.80 13.54
CA LEU A 117 14.85 -6.34 13.50
C LEU A 117 15.91 -5.22 13.40
N LEU A 118 15.64 -4.18 12.60
CA LEU A 118 16.53 -3.03 12.45
C LEU A 118 16.68 -2.25 13.77
N HIS A 119 15.58 -1.99 14.48
CA HIS A 119 15.63 -1.37 15.81
C HIS A 119 16.34 -2.25 16.84
N THR A 120 16.08 -3.55 16.83
CA THR A 120 16.78 -4.49 17.73
C THR A 120 18.29 -4.50 17.49
N ALA A 121 18.71 -4.45 16.23
CA ALA A 121 20.13 -4.37 15.87
C ALA A 121 20.76 -3.04 16.29
N TYR A 122 20.03 -1.93 16.15
CA TYR A 122 20.49 -0.63 16.62
C TYR A 122 20.61 -0.57 18.15
N ASP A 123 19.67 -1.15 18.88
CA ASP A 123 19.72 -1.18 20.35
C ASP A 123 20.95 -1.95 20.84
N ALA A 124 21.28 -3.08 20.19
CA ALA A 124 22.49 -3.84 20.47
C ALA A 124 23.76 -3.02 20.18
N TYR A 125 23.85 -2.41 18.99
CA TYR A 125 24.95 -1.50 18.62
C TYR A 125 25.14 -0.37 19.64
N SER A 126 24.03 0.25 20.05
CA SER A 126 24.05 1.41 20.95
C SER A 126 24.51 1.07 22.38
N CYS A 127 24.38 -0.19 22.79
CA CYS A 127 24.87 -0.66 24.08
C CYS A 127 26.37 -0.93 24.09
N GLU A 128 26.98 -1.19 22.94
CA GLU A 128 28.40 -1.54 22.81
C GLU A 128 29.30 -0.30 22.59
N GLU A 129 28.76 0.75 21.99
CA GLU A 129 29.50 1.98 21.68
C GLU A 129 29.44 3.02 22.83
N SER A 130 30.55 3.73 23.08
CA SER A 130 30.59 4.77 24.11
C SER A 130 29.88 6.06 23.70
N GLU A 131 29.87 6.35 22.39
CA GLU A 131 29.15 7.49 21.78
C GLU A 131 28.41 7.01 20.53
N PRO A 132 27.27 6.32 20.69
CA PRO A 132 26.53 5.78 19.57
C PRO A 132 25.93 6.89 18.70
N LYS A 133 25.97 6.69 17.38
CA LYS A 133 25.24 7.55 16.43
C LYS A 133 23.74 7.48 16.69
N SER A 134 23.00 8.51 16.29
CA SER A 134 21.53 8.42 16.27
C SER A 134 21.05 7.33 15.29
N PHE A 135 19.85 6.81 15.50
CA PHE A 135 19.29 5.75 14.65
C PHE A 135 19.29 6.11 13.17
N ASP A 136 18.87 7.34 12.85
CA ASP A 136 18.78 7.82 11.47
C ASP A 136 20.17 7.94 10.82
N GLU A 137 21.18 8.42 11.56
CA GLU A 137 22.55 8.51 11.06
C GLU A 137 23.21 7.13 10.90
N TRP A 138 22.83 6.17 11.76
CA TRP A 138 23.32 4.80 11.69
C TRP A 138 22.77 4.08 10.44
N CYS A 139 21.49 4.26 10.11
CA CYS A 139 20.85 3.62 8.96
C CYS A 139 21.37 4.09 7.58
N VAL A 140 22.09 5.21 7.52
CA VAL A 140 22.61 5.82 6.28
C VAL A 140 24.05 5.39 5.97
N ASN A 141 24.75 4.76 6.92
CA ASN A 141 26.12 4.26 6.76
C ASN A 141 26.15 2.77 6.41
#